data_AF-A0A959L5W5-F1
#
_entry.id   AF-A0A959L5W5-F1
#
_cell.length_a   1.000
_cell.length_b   1.000
_cell.length_c   1.000
_cell.angle_alpha   90.00
_cell.angle_beta   90.00
_cell.angle_gamma   90.00
#
_symmetry.space_group_name_H-M   'P 1'
#
loop_
_entity.id
_entity.type
_entity.pdbx_description
1 polymer ?
#
loop_
_entity_poly.entity_id
_entity_poly.type
_entity_poly.pdbx_seq_one_letter_code
_entity_poly.pdbx_strand_id
1 'polypeptide(L)'
;MKKLIISIIVVTILASCEKTLQEVPRDFISRTNYYKNQSDAEGAINGVYSAFASDYGITFWLFQVLHSDYALGRGSQAPISIFNSILDQTNINRAATIWSSFYTTINRANSVLDNVPGIEGINEEVKQRILSEAHFFRALSYFNLVRGFGPVPIKIHES
;
A
#
# COMPACT_ATOMS: atom_id res chain seq x y z
N MET A 1 21.49 45.36 -43.39
CA MET A 1 22.28 44.56 -42.41
C MET A 1 21.78 44.72 -40.98
N LYS A 2 21.66 45.94 -40.41
CA LYS A 2 21.10 46.15 -39.04
C LYS A 2 19.70 45.55 -38.82
N LYS A 3 18.79 45.67 -39.79
CA LYS A 3 17.43 45.07 -39.71
C LYS A 3 17.43 43.54 -39.70
N LEU A 4 18.43 42.90 -40.34
CA LEU A 4 18.58 41.44 -40.40
C LEU A 4 19.13 40.89 -39.07
N ILE A 5 20.05 41.62 -38.43
CA ILE A 5 20.59 41.28 -37.11
C ILE A 5 19.49 41.36 -36.04
N ILE A 6 18.64 42.40 -36.10
CA ILE A 6 17.51 42.55 -35.17
C ILE A 6 16.50 41.41 -35.34
N SER A 7 16.22 41.00 -36.57
CA SER A 7 15.30 39.89 -36.83
C SER A 7 15.82 38.54 -36.33
N ILE A 8 17.13 38.29 -36.43
CA ILE A 8 17.78 37.07 -35.91
C ILE A 8 17.74 37.04 -34.38
N ILE A 9 18.00 38.17 -33.72
CA ILE A 9 17.96 38.27 -32.25
C ILE A 9 16.55 38.00 -31.71
N VAL A 10 15.52 38.53 -32.37
CA VAL A 10 14.12 38.31 -31.96
C VAL A 10 13.72 36.83 -32.09
N VAL A 11 14.17 36.14 -33.14
CA VAL A 11 13.89 34.70 -33.33
C VAL A 11 14.58 33.84 -32.26
N THR A 12 15.81 34.18 -31.88
CA THR A 12 16.53 33.44 -30.81
C THR A 12 15.93 33.63 -29.42
N ILE A 13 15.30 34.79 -29.14
CA ILE A 13 14.62 35.04 -27.86
C ILE A 13 13.33 34.22 -27.76
N LEU A 14 12.61 34.04 -28.87
CA LEU A 14 11.37 33.25 -28.92
C LEU A 14 11.62 31.73 -28.88
N ALA A 15 12.80 31.26 -29.29
CA ALA A 15 13.17 29.84 -29.27
C ALA A 15 13.72 29.34 -27.92
N SER A 16 13.95 30.22 -26.94
CA SER A 16 14.60 29.85 -25.67
C SER A 16 13.65 29.35 -24.57
N CYS A 17 12.34 29.29 -24.81
CA CYS A 17 11.33 28.96 -23.79
C CYS A 17 10.83 27.50 -23.80
N GLU A 18 11.52 26.56 -24.46
CA GLU A 18 11.12 25.15 -24.47
C GLU A 18 11.62 24.32 -23.27
N LYS A 19 12.38 24.91 -22.33
CA LYS A 19 12.62 24.27 -21.03
C LYS A 19 11.49 24.63 -20.07
N THR A 20 10.33 24.03 -20.32
CA THR A 20 9.25 23.94 -19.33
C THR A 20 9.86 23.47 -18.00
N LEU A 21 9.62 24.24 -16.95
CA LEU A 21 10.04 23.95 -15.59
C LEU A 21 9.47 22.58 -15.21
N GLN A 22 10.31 21.53 -15.22
CA GLN A 22 9.94 20.23 -14.65
C GLN A 22 9.93 20.37 -13.14
N GLU A 23 8.78 20.77 -12.61
CA GLU A 23 8.53 20.73 -11.18
C GLU A 23 8.43 19.26 -10.77
N VAL A 24 9.48 18.75 -10.12
CA VAL A 24 9.39 17.51 -9.37
C VAL A 24 8.71 17.89 -8.05
N PRO A 25 7.44 17.50 -7.79
CA PRO A 25 6.79 17.80 -6.53
C PRO A 25 7.65 17.24 -5.39
N ARG A 26 8.07 18.12 -4.48
CA ARG A 26 8.92 17.76 -3.31
C ARG A 26 8.08 17.40 -2.08
N ASP A 27 6.81 17.71 -2.18
CA ASP A 27 5.73 17.60 -1.22
C ASP A 27 4.91 16.32 -1.40
N PHE A 28 5.11 15.60 -2.52
CA PHE A 28 4.50 14.30 -2.76
C PHE A 28 5.54 13.20 -2.95
N ILE A 29 5.40 12.13 -2.18
CA ILE A 29 6.19 10.91 -2.33
C ILE A 29 5.59 10.12 -3.50
N SER A 30 6.32 10.02 -4.60
CA SER A 30 5.99 9.20 -5.75
C SER A 30 6.89 7.96 -5.80
N ARG A 31 6.44 6.90 -6.49
CA ARG A 31 7.25 5.69 -6.69
C ARG A 31 8.64 5.99 -7.24
N THR A 32 8.70 6.89 -8.22
CA THR A 32 9.94 7.29 -8.88
C THR A 32 10.90 8.07 -7.98
N ASN A 33 10.42 8.66 -6.88
CA ASN A 33 11.24 9.51 -6.01
C ASN A 33 11.46 8.94 -4.59
N TYR A 34 10.79 7.84 -4.22
CA TYR A 34 10.85 7.28 -2.87
C TYR A 34 11.97 6.24 -2.68
N TYR A 35 12.00 5.19 -3.50
CA TYR A 35 12.89 4.04 -3.28
C TYR A 35 14.32 4.33 -3.77
N LYS A 36 15.10 5.07 -2.97
CA LYS A 36 16.45 5.51 -3.36
C LYS A 36 17.56 4.87 -2.54
N ASN A 37 17.32 4.60 -1.26
CA ASN A 37 18.34 4.09 -0.36
C ASN A 37 17.76 3.10 0.67
N GLN A 38 18.63 2.53 1.50
CA GLN A 38 18.24 1.55 2.51
C GLN A 38 17.23 2.08 3.51
N SER A 39 17.35 3.35 3.95
CA SER A 39 16.41 3.94 4.91
C SER A 39 15.00 4.03 4.32
N ASP A 40 14.88 4.29 3.02
CA ASP A 40 13.58 4.31 2.33
C ASP A 40 12.99 2.90 2.26
N ALA A 41 13.81 1.88 2.00
CA ALA A 41 13.38 0.48 2.01
C ALA A 41 12.89 0.02 3.41
N GLU A 42 13.62 0.42 4.46
CA GLU A 42 13.23 0.17 5.86
C GLU A 42 11.93 0.91 6.21
N GLY A 43 11.78 2.15 5.77
CA GLY A 43 10.53 2.92 5.89
C GLY A 43 9.36 2.23 5.19
N ALA A 44 9.58 1.72 3.98
CA ALA A 44 8.57 1.02 3.20
C ALA A 44 8.06 -0.24 3.90
N ILE A 45 8.96 -1.09 4.40
CA ILE A 45 8.56 -2.30 5.13
C ILE A 45 7.86 -1.97 6.44
N ASN A 46 8.30 -0.93 7.16
CA ASN A 46 7.60 -0.43 8.35
C ASN A 46 6.16 0.02 8.01
N GLY A 47 5.95 0.58 6.82
CA GLY A 47 4.62 0.87 6.29
C GLY A 47 3.74 -0.38 6.10
N VAL A 48 4.33 -1.52 5.73
CA VAL A 48 3.63 -2.82 5.66
C VAL A 48 3.24 -3.28 7.06
N TYR A 49 4.18 -3.26 8.03
CA TYR A 49 3.87 -3.59 9.44
C TYR A 49 2.75 -2.72 9.99
N SER A 50 2.79 -1.41 9.74
CA SER A 50 1.77 -0.48 10.21
C SER A 50 0.38 -0.79 9.66
N ALA A 51 0.28 -1.08 8.35
CA ALA A 51 -1.00 -1.51 7.76
C ALA A 51 -1.51 -2.81 8.37
N PHE A 52 -0.62 -3.79 8.51
CA PHE A 52 -1.01 -5.08 9.06
C PHE A 52 -1.43 -4.97 10.53
N ALA A 53 -0.68 -4.24 11.36
CA ALA A 53 -0.94 -4.10 12.79
C ALA A 53 -2.24 -3.36 13.11
N SER A 54 -2.61 -2.35 12.32
CA SER A 54 -3.89 -1.65 12.45
C SER A 54 -5.08 -2.61 12.42
N ASP A 55 -4.98 -3.64 11.57
CA ASP A 55 -6.15 -4.39 11.14
C ASP A 55 -6.14 -5.84 11.64
N TYR A 56 -4.96 -6.40 11.87
CA TYR A 56 -4.72 -7.68 12.54
C TYR A 56 -4.83 -7.57 14.06
N GLY A 57 -5.82 -6.82 14.53
CA GLY A 57 -6.12 -6.57 15.92
C GLY A 57 -7.42 -7.22 16.37
N ILE A 58 -8.06 -6.61 17.37
CA ILE A 58 -9.28 -7.13 17.99
C ILE A 58 -10.43 -7.31 16.98
N THR A 59 -10.53 -6.45 15.97
CA THR A 59 -11.58 -6.52 14.94
C THR A 59 -11.50 -7.80 14.12
N PHE A 60 -10.31 -8.15 13.61
CA PHE A 60 -10.11 -9.38 12.85
C PHE A 60 -10.27 -10.62 13.75
N TRP A 61 -9.77 -10.56 14.98
CA TRP A 61 -9.96 -11.64 15.94
C TRP A 61 -11.45 -11.90 16.23
N LEU A 62 -12.22 -10.85 16.50
CA LEU A 62 -13.67 -10.93 16.71
C LEU A 62 -14.39 -11.47 15.47
N PHE A 63 -13.98 -11.07 14.27
CA PHE A 63 -14.52 -11.62 13.03
C PHE A 63 -14.33 -13.13 12.94
N GLN A 64 -13.19 -13.67 13.37
CA GLN A 64 -12.98 -15.12 13.35
C GLN A 64 -13.76 -15.85 14.44
N VAL A 65 -13.83 -15.28 15.65
CA VAL A 65 -14.40 -15.95 16.82
C VAL A 65 -15.93 -15.86 16.87
N LEU A 66 -16.53 -14.75 16.43
CA LEU A 66 -17.98 -14.55 16.57
C LEU A 66 -18.82 -15.35 15.56
N HIS A 67 -18.20 -15.97 14.56
CA HIS A 67 -18.85 -16.99 13.72
C HIS A 67 -18.82 -18.39 14.37
N SER A 68 -18.18 -18.52 15.53
CA SER A 68 -18.22 -19.72 16.36
C SER A 68 -19.19 -19.53 17.55
N ASP A 69 -19.39 -20.59 18.33
CA ASP A 69 -20.15 -20.57 19.58
C ASP A 69 -19.32 -20.13 20.81
N TYR A 70 -18.05 -19.75 20.62
CA TYR A 70 -17.13 -19.43 21.70
C TYR A 70 -17.36 -18.06 22.36
N ALA A 71 -17.91 -17.08 21.63
CA ALA A 71 -18.12 -15.73 22.14
C ALA A 71 -19.40 -15.08 21.63
N LEU A 72 -19.97 -14.18 22.44
CA LEU A 72 -21.09 -13.33 22.07
C LEU A 72 -20.97 -11.94 22.73
N GLY A 73 -21.40 -10.91 22.01
CA GLY A 73 -21.53 -9.55 22.52
C GLY A 73 -22.64 -9.42 23.55
N ARG A 74 -22.38 -8.66 24.64
CA ARG A 74 -23.35 -8.32 25.68
C ARG A 74 -23.21 -6.86 26.11
N GLY A 75 -24.27 -6.27 26.65
CA GLY A 75 -24.28 -4.89 27.15
C GLY A 75 -23.86 -3.90 26.06
N SER A 76 -22.88 -3.04 26.36
CA SER A 76 -22.31 -2.09 25.39
C SER A 76 -21.63 -2.75 24.19
N GLN A 77 -21.26 -4.03 24.29
CA GLN A 77 -20.65 -4.81 23.21
C GLN A 77 -21.67 -5.66 22.45
N ALA A 78 -22.97 -5.59 22.75
CA ALA A 78 -24.00 -6.31 21.98
C ALA A 78 -23.89 -6.14 20.45
N PRO A 79 -23.48 -4.97 19.89
CA PRO A 79 -23.33 -4.80 18.45
C PRO A 79 -22.31 -5.72 17.77
N ILE A 80 -21.37 -6.33 18.50
CA ILE A 80 -20.41 -7.27 17.86
C ILE A 80 -21.11 -8.59 17.47
N SER A 81 -22.16 -9.01 18.18
CA SER A 81 -22.89 -10.25 17.89
C SER A 81 -23.50 -10.30 16.48
N ILE A 82 -23.57 -9.16 15.81
CA ILE A 82 -23.95 -9.03 14.39
C ILE A 82 -23.02 -9.85 13.47
N PHE A 83 -21.78 -10.13 13.88
CA PHE A 83 -20.86 -11.03 13.16
C PHE A 83 -21.29 -12.51 13.18
N ASN A 84 -22.21 -12.92 14.06
CA ASN A 84 -22.74 -14.29 14.09
C ASN A 84 -23.89 -14.50 13.08
N SER A 85 -24.35 -13.44 12.42
CA SER A 85 -25.43 -13.52 11.43
C SER A 85 -24.88 -13.79 10.03
N ILE A 86 -25.71 -14.39 9.17
CA ILE A 86 -25.43 -14.46 7.72
C ILE A 86 -25.17 -13.03 7.20
N LEU A 87 -24.24 -12.90 6.27
CA LEU A 87 -23.87 -11.60 5.68
C LEU A 87 -25.11 -10.93 5.04
N ASP A 88 -25.42 -9.71 5.46
CA ASP A 88 -26.53 -8.89 4.99
C ASP A 88 -26.16 -7.39 4.99
N GLN A 89 -27.12 -6.52 4.66
CA GLN A 89 -26.90 -5.07 4.61
C GLN A 89 -26.46 -4.45 5.95
N THR A 90 -26.76 -5.11 7.07
CA THR A 90 -26.49 -4.61 8.41
C THR A 90 -25.07 -4.90 8.88
N ASN A 91 -24.40 -5.90 8.29
CA ASN A 91 -23.06 -6.34 8.69
C ASN A 91 -22.01 -6.27 7.57
N ILE A 92 -22.42 -6.02 6.31
CA ILE A 92 -21.53 -5.96 5.14
C ILE A 92 -20.33 -4.99 5.32
N ASN A 93 -20.54 -3.85 5.97
CA ASN A 93 -19.50 -2.84 6.15
C ASN A 93 -18.30 -3.38 6.94
N ARG A 94 -18.54 -4.27 7.91
CA ARG A 94 -17.47 -4.83 8.75
C ARG A 94 -16.63 -5.84 7.99
N ALA A 95 -17.27 -6.68 7.17
CA ALA A 95 -16.58 -7.57 6.26
C ALA A 95 -15.78 -6.79 5.20
N ALA A 96 -16.36 -5.71 4.67
CA ALA A 96 -15.69 -4.82 3.71
C ALA A 96 -14.45 -4.14 4.30
N THR A 97 -14.49 -3.72 5.58
CA THR A 97 -13.31 -3.19 6.28
C THR A 97 -12.18 -4.22 6.29
N ILE A 98 -12.45 -5.45 6.77
CA ILE A 98 -11.44 -6.51 6.86
C ILE A 98 -10.85 -6.86 5.49
N TRP A 99 -11.71 -6.95 4.47
CA TRP A 99 -11.28 -7.15 3.09
C TRP A 99 -10.31 -6.05 2.64
N SER A 100 -10.72 -4.79 2.80
CA SER A 100 -9.96 -3.63 2.34
C SER A 100 -8.62 -3.49 3.06
N SER A 101 -8.61 -3.80 4.35
CA SER A 101 -7.42 -3.84 5.20
C SER A 101 -6.36 -4.83 4.72
N PHE A 102 -6.73 -6.08 4.47
CA PHE A 102 -5.77 -7.06 3.95
C PHE A 102 -5.28 -6.70 2.54
N TYR A 103 -6.16 -6.21 1.67
CA TYR A 103 -5.73 -5.74 0.35
C TYR A 103 -4.83 -4.50 0.40
N THR A 104 -5.00 -3.64 1.41
CA THR A 104 -4.08 -2.51 1.66
C THR A 104 -2.70 -3.02 2.07
N THR A 105 -2.64 -4.00 2.97
CA THR A 105 -1.37 -4.64 3.36
C THR A 105 -0.70 -5.32 2.17
N ILE A 106 -1.46 -6.08 1.38
CA ILE A 106 -0.97 -6.72 0.15
C ILE A 106 -0.40 -5.69 -0.82
N ASN A 107 -1.10 -4.57 -1.03
CA ASN A 107 -0.63 -3.54 -1.95
C ASN A 107 0.68 -2.89 -1.49
N ARG A 108 0.80 -2.60 -0.18
CA ARG A 108 2.06 -2.08 0.38
C ARG A 108 3.19 -3.10 0.28
N ALA A 109 2.92 -4.37 0.56
CA ALA A 109 3.90 -5.44 0.41
C ALA A 109 4.34 -5.58 -1.06
N ASN A 110 3.43 -5.51 -2.02
CA ASN A 110 3.77 -5.52 -3.43
C ASN A 110 4.64 -4.30 -3.81
N SER A 111 4.36 -3.11 -3.27
CA SER A 111 5.20 -1.93 -3.51
C SER A 111 6.64 -2.16 -3.06
N VAL A 112 6.85 -2.78 -1.90
CA VAL A 112 8.19 -3.17 -1.44
C VAL A 112 8.82 -4.18 -2.42
N LEU A 113 8.09 -5.22 -2.79
CA LEU A 113 8.58 -6.30 -3.65
C LEU A 113 8.90 -5.84 -5.08
N ASP A 114 8.16 -4.87 -5.61
CA ASP A 114 8.35 -4.35 -6.96
C ASP A 114 9.50 -3.34 -7.02
N ASN A 115 9.73 -2.54 -5.96
CA ASN A 115 10.65 -1.40 -6.01
C ASN A 115 11.99 -1.59 -5.27
N VAL A 116 12.00 -2.26 -4.11
CA VAL A 116 13.24 -2.48 -3.34
C VAL A 116 14.32 -3.26 -4.13
N PRO A 117 13.98 -4.20 -5.03
CA PRO A 117 14.99 -4.86 -5.86
C PRO A 117 15.84 -3.90 -6.70
N GLY A 118 15.29 -2.75 -7.10
CA GLY A 118 15.96 -1.74 -7.93
C GLY A 118 16.84 -0.76 -7.16
N ILE A 119 16.88 -0.79 -5.83
CA ILE A 119 17.73 0.09 -5.03
C ILE A 119 19.18 -0.36 -5.13
N GLU A 120 20.06 0.55 -5.54
CA GLU A 120 21.51 0.35 -5.61
C GLU A 120 22.18 0.67 -4.26
N GLY A 121 23.28 -0.03 -3.94
CA GLY A 121 24.10 0.25 -2.76
C GLY A 121 23.48 -0.13 -1.40
N ILE A 122 22.32 -0.81 -1.40
CA ILE A 122 21.74 -1.39 -0.19
C ILE A 122 22.52 -2.63 0.25
N ASN A 123 22.65 -2.86 1.57
CA ASN A 123 23.20 -4.10 2.10
C ASN A 123 22.32 -5.29 1.69
N GLU A 124 22.93 -6.34 1.13
CA GLU A 124 22.19 -7.48 0.57
C GLU A 124 21.43 -8.28 1.63
N GLU A 125 21.98 -8.46 2.84
CA GLU A 125 21.28 -9.16 3.92
C GLU A 125 20.03 -8.37 4.36
N VAL A 126 20.15 -7.03 4.46
CA VAL A 126 19.03 -6.16 4.77
C VAL A 126 17.97 -6.21 3.67
N LYS A 127 18.39 -6.16 2.40
CA LYS A 127 17.51 -6.27 1.24
C LYS A 127 16.72 -7.58 1.25
N GLN A 128 17.40 -8.71 1.42
CA GLN A 128 16.78 -10.04 1.47
C GLN A 128 15.82 -10.18 2.64
N ARG A 129 16.18 -9.64 3.82
CA ARG A 129 15.28 -9.59 4.98
C ARG A 129 14.01 -8.82 4.65
N ILE A 130 14.12 -7.61 4.11
CA ILE A 130 12.97 -6.76 3.74
C ILE A 130 12.04 -7.46 2.75
N LEU A 131 12.59 -8.06 1.69
CA LEU A 131 11.79 -8.78 0.70
C LEU A 131 11.10 -10.01 1.30
N SER A 132 11.78 -10.74 2.18
CA SER A 132 11.22 -11.90 2.88
C SER A 132 10.07 -11.51 3.80
N GLU A 133 10.22 -10.41 4.55
CA GLU A 133 9.17 -9.86 5.41
C GLU A 133 7.95 -9.42 4.57
N ALA A 134 8.17 -8.76 3.44
CA ALA A 134 7.09 -8.37 2.53
C ALA A 134 6.34 -9.59 1.96
N HIS A 135 7.06 -10.63 1.55
CA HIS A 135 6.47 -11.90 1.13
C HIS A 135 5.63 -12.54 2.24
N PHE A 136 6.15 -12.56 3.48
CA PHE A 136 5.43 -13.08 4.64
C PHE A 136 4.11 -12.35 4.86
N PHE A 137 4.10 -11.02 4.91
CA PHE A 137 2.86 -10.26 5.11
C PHE A 137 1.86 -10.43 3.98
N ARG A 138 2.33 -10.49 2.73
CA ARG A 138 1.47 -10.77 1.58
C ARG A 138 0.82 -12.14 1.69
N ALA A 139 1.60 -13.18 1.98
CA ALA A 139 1.12 -14.55 2.13
C ALA A 139 0.14 -14.68 3.30
N LEU A 140 0.48 -14.10 4.46
CA LEU A 140 -0.37 -14.12 5.65
C LEU A 140 -1.70 -13.38 5.39
N SER A 141 -1.67 -12.24 4.71
CA SER A 141 -2.89 -11.50 4.33
C SER A 141 -3.77 -12.34 3.42
N TYR A 142 -3.21 -13.00 2.41
CA TYR A 142 -3.96 -13.93 1.55
C TYR A 142 -4.53 -15.12 2.31
N PHE A 143 -3.75 -15.72 3.20
CA PHE A 143 -4.20 -16.83 4.03
C PHE A 143 -5.42 -16.45 4.88
N ASN A 144 -5.42 -15.25 5.47
CA ASN A 144 -6.57 -14.75 6.22
C ASN A 144 -7.78 -14.46 5.35
N LEU A 145 -7.57 -13.85 4.18
CA LEU A 145 -8.64 -13.60 3.21
C LEU A 145 -9.31 -14.90 2.75
N VAL A 146 -8.53 -15.92 2.39
CA VAL A 146 -9.10 -17.18 1.90
C VAL A 146 -9.91 -17.90 2.97
N ARG A 147 -9.46 -17.86 4.24
CA ARG A 147 -10.21 -18.45 5.35
C ARG A 147 -11.52 -17.73 5.64
N GLY A 148 -11.56 -16.40 5.47
CA GLY A 148 -12.76 -15.60 5.76
C GLY A 148 -13.74 -15.50 4.60
N PHE A 149 -13.25 -15.54 3.35
CA PHE A 149 -14.03 -15.19 2.16
C PHE A 149 -14.01 -16.26 1.06
N GLY A 150 -13.24 -17.34 1.23
CA GLY A 150 -13.07 -18.35 0.19
C GLY A 150 -12.13 -17.90 -0.94
N PRO A 151 -12.38 -18.25 -2.20
CA PRO A 151 -11.53 -17.82 -3.31
C PRO A 151 -11.50 -16.29 -3.45
N VAL A 152 -10.30 -15.70 -3.50
CA VAL A 152 -10.11 -14.25 -3.61
C VAL A 152 -9.19 -13.88 -4.78
N PRO A 153 -9.31 -12.68 -5.38
CA PRO A 153 -8.40 -12.20 -6.41
C PRO A 153 -6.94 -12.12 -5.94
N ILE A 154 -6.03 -12.74 -6.70
CA ILE A 154 -4.59 -12.67 -6.46
C ILE A 154 -4.00 -11.47 -7.22
N LYS A 155 -3.29 -10.62 -6.48
CA LYS A 155 -2.58 -9.43 -6.94
C LYS A 155 -1.14 -9.51 -6.45
N ILE A 156 -0.21 -9.67 -7.39
CA ILE A 156 1.21 -9.86 -7.10
C ILE A 156 2.05 -8.59 -7.32
N HIS A 157 1.45 -7.57 -7.93
CA HIS A 157 2.05 -6.26 -8.16
C HIS A 157 1.25 -5.16 -7.47
N GLU A 158 1.90 -4.03 -7.21
CA GLU A 158 1.24 -2.85 -6.68
C GLU A 158 0.25 -2.27 -7.69
N SER A 159 -0.80 -1.61 -7.17
CA SER A 159 -1.84 -0.97 -7.98
C SER A 159 -1.47 0.45 -8.45
#